data_AF-A0A426VMD6-F1
#
_entry.id   AF-A0A426VMD6-F1
#
_cell.length_a   1.000
_cell.length_b   1.000
_cell.length_c   1.000
_cell.angle_alpha   90.00
_cell.angle_beta   90.00
_cell.angle_gamma   90.00
#
_symmetry.space_group_name_H-M   'P 1'
#
loop_
_entity.id
_entity.type
_entity.pdbx_description
1 polymer ?
#
loop_
_entity_poly.entity_id
_entity_poly.type
_entity_poly.pdbx_seq_one_letter_code
_entity_poly.pdbx_strand_id
1 'polypeptide(L)'
;MSPTTMVSECNGTNTTLPFLNINSCDIPNQIDPTAMVDLAEHRNQDKISIAAAPDYLSTRVFLSQANNLQSKEKVVCDYGISSITPKFSTLALDWSVVANEISCKVLPSATIGEMWYGMNSYSEVGQGEEKILYGIKNSLDRNYLAQAKATNMLDIECLSEVTSINQLVDPVTDEVSYRIIVNKIDENKVDAPQQIIYEAKNVILSAGSMHSARLLLESANSPSCTDITKPGLPSLSPYVGKLWGQNGDLFATQLCNEPVRPANGGPGSAECDFQFGDDPKTYLKENNASPFTKMVVYPVWYEESVSIQNTLMMGVCQNTAPGQFVKQADGSYQLSYPQTIEANGKFEGGMGDSINTAINTLNAWKAANTAGVDPTKLAQFKGYQGPLHCSTNTKRTLTGNSAAENEHFDVAYGMTPHPLGGCVLGKACDSYGRVKSANGDVVKGLYVIDGSLIPGSTGACTPAWTIAAVAEYCMAEISSELTTSRGCSK
;
A
#
# COMPACT_ATOMS: atom_id res chain seq x y z
N MET A 1 30.67 3.71 -8.29
CA MET A 1 29.88 3.84 -9.52
C MET A 1 28.65 4.65 -9.16
N SER A 2 28.49 5.84 -9.72
CA SER A 2 27.26 6.61 -9.55
C SER A 2 26.14 5.89 -10.31
N PRO A 3 24.96 5.65 -9.73
CA PRO A 3 23.86 5.01 -10.43
C PRO A 3 23.41 5.93 -11.58
N THR A 4 23.72 5.54 -12.81
CA THR A 4 23.10 6.08 -14.02
C THR A 4 21.67 5.58 -14.05
N THR A 5 20.74 6.39 -13.57
CA THR A 5 19.31 6.17 -13.84
C THR A 5 19.10 6.24 -15.35
N MET A 6 18.22 5.40 -15.89
CA MET A 6 17.78 5.37 -17.31
C MET A 6 17.14 6.69 -17.80
N VAL A 7 17.15 7.74 -16.98
CA VAL A 7 16.46 9.01 -17.20
C VAL A 7 17.35 10.05 -17.92
N SER A 8 18.66 9.84 -18.01
CA SER A 8 19.57 10.88 -18.51
C SER A 8 19.59 11.12 -20.03
N GLU A 9 18.93 10.27 -20.84
CA GLU A 9 19.01 10.36 -22.32
C GLU A 9 17.69 10.68 -23.05
N CYS A 10 16.57 10.93 -22.35
CA CYS A 10 15.31 11.30 -23.02
C CYS A 10 15.24 12.82 -23.33
N ASN A 11 16.17 13.33 -24.15
CA ASN A 11 16.03 14.64 -24.79
C ASN A 11 15.29 14.46 -26.12
N GLY A 12 14.04 14.94 -26.20
CA GLY A 12 13.42 15.32 -27.48
C GLY A 12 12.29 14.48 -28.06
N THR A 13 11.61 13.61 -27.30
CA THR A 13 10.40 12.93 -27.82
C THR A 13 9.15 13.75 -27.49
N ASN A 14 8.67 14.50 -28.47
CA ASN A 14 7.37 15.15 -28.47
C ASN A 14 6.27 14.07 -28.57
N THR A 15 5.77 13.60 -27.43
CA THR A 15 4.70 12.59 -27.35
C THR A 15 3.40 13.24 -26.90
N THR A 16 2.55 13.60 -27.87
CA THR A 16 1.14 13.86 -27.63
C THR A 16 0.49 12.56 -27.18
N LEU A 17 0.11 12.47 -25.90
CA LEU A 17 -0.79 11.42 -25.41
C LEU A 17 -2.19 11.72 -26.00
N PRO A 18 -2.79 10.81 -26.78
CA PRO A 18 -4.07 11.06 -27.46
C PRO A 18 -5.25 11.38 -26.53
N PHE A 19 -5.08 11.24 -25.21
CA PHE A 19 -6.13 11.40 -24.21
C PHE A 19 -5.99 12.61 -23.28
N LEU A 20 -4.93 13.42 -23.37
CA LEU A 20 -4.76 14.55 -22.43
C LEU A 20 -4.28 15.88 -23.02
N ASN A 21 -3.81 15.98 -24.27
CA ASN A 21 -3.34 17.25 -24.86
C ASN A 21 -2.43 18.11 -23.94
N ILE A 22 -1.68 17.47 -23.03
CA ILE A 22 -0.73 18.11 -22.11
C ILE A 22 0.60 17.37 -22.26
N ASN A 23 1.70 18.09 -22.53
CA ASN A 23 3.01 17.46 -22.65
C ASN A 23 3.56 17.15 -21.25
N SER A 24 4.32 16.06 -21.12
CA SER A 24 4.98 15.70 -19.86
C SER A 24 5.96 16.77 -19.34
N CYS A 25 6.50 17.61 -20.23
CA CYS A 25 7.34 18.75 -19.87
C CYS A 25 6.55 19.96 -19.35
N ASP A 26 5.22 19.96 -19.48
CA ASP A 26 4.33 21.02 -18.97
C ASP A 26 3.84 20.72 -17.54
N ILE A 27 4.18 19.55 -16.97
CA ILE A 27 3.87 19.17 -15.60
C ILE A 27 4.94 19.79 -14.68
N PRO A 28 4.60 20.77 -13.82
CA PRO A 28 5.55 21.32 -12.88
C PRO A 28 5.99 20.21 -11.91
N ASN A 29 7.29 19.94 -11.82
CA ASN A 29 7.87 18.89 -10.98
C ASN A 29 7.68 19.10 -9.46
N GLN A 30 6.98 20.15 -9.03
CA GLN A 30 6.63 20.41 -7.64
C GLN A 30 5.54 21.48 -7.60
N ILE A 31 4.47 21.22 -6.85
CA ILE A 31 3.50 22.25 -6.47
C ILE A 31 3.86 22.73 -5.07
N ASP A 32 3.97 24.05 -4.95
CA ASP A 32 4.20 24.76 -3.71
C ASP A 32 3.03 24.51 -2.73
N PRO A 33 3.25 23.99 -1.51
CA PRO A 33 2.20 23.81 -0.50
C PRO A 33 1.55 25.13 -0.04
N THR A 34 2.06 26.29 -0.48
CA THR A 34 1.41 27.59 -0.35
C THR A 34 0.39 27.91 -1.45
N ALA A 35 0.09 26.96 -2.35
CA ALA A 35 -0.91 27.11 -3.40
C ALA A 35 -2.25 27.65 -2.86
N MET A 36 -2.62 28.83 -3.37
CA MET A 36 -3.82 29.56 -2.98
C MET A 36 -4.98 29.25 -3.95
N VAL A 37 -6.16 28.95 -3.41
CA VAL A 37 -7.38 28.62 -4.17
C VAL A 37 -8.49 29.64 -3.92
N ASP A 38 -9.25 29.94 -4.97
CA ASP A 38 -10.45 30.75 -4.87
C ASP A 38 -11.59 29.90 -4.30
N LEU A 39 -12.30 30.40 -3.30
CA LEU A 39 -13.50 29.74 -2.77
C LEU A 39 -14.71 30.12 -3.62
N ALA A 40 -15.35 29.13 -4.24
CA ALA A 40 -16.66 29.35 -4.83
C ALA A 40 -17.69 29.49 -3.69
N GLU A 41 -18.39 30.64 -3.70
CA GLU A 41 -19.50 31.04 -2.82
C GLU A 41 -19.16 31.53 -1.39
N HIS A 42 -19.27 32.86 -1.23
CA HIS A 42 -19.60 33.59 0.01
C HIS A 42 -18.81 33.28 1.29
N ARG A 43 -17.47 33.43 1.29
CA ARG A 43 -16.70 33.64 2.53
C ARG A 43 -15.65 34.73 2.36
N ASN A 44 -15.45 35.53 3.40
CA ASN A 44 -14.75 36.83 3.45
C ASN A 44 -13.24 36.84 3.12
N GLN A 45 -12.71 35.89 2.34
CA GLN A 45 -11.33 35.88 1.85
C GLN A 45 -11.31 35.48 0.38
N ASP A 46 -10.70 36.30 -0.47
CA ASP A 46 -10.65 36.05 -1.91
C ASP A 46 -9.86 34.78 -2.25
N LYS A 47 -8.94 34.34 -1.38
CA LYS A 47 -8.13 33.13 -1.54
C LYS A 47 -7.72 32.50 -0.20
N ILE A 48 -7.65 31.16 -0.14
CA ILE A 48 -7.11 30.40 1.00
C ILE A 48 -6.09 29.35 0.52
N SER A 49 -5.26 28.80 1.40
CA SER A 49 -4.45 27.61 1.04
C SER A 49 -5.33 26.36 0.97
N ILE A 50 -4.93 25.37 0.17
CA ILE A 50 -5.62 24.07 0.07
C ILE A 50 -5.80 23.42 1.46
N ALA A 51 -4.75 23.44 2.30
CA ALA A 51 -4.79 22.89 3.65
C ALA A 51 -5.80 23.60 4.59
N ALA A 52 -6.17 24.84 4.28
CA ALA A 52 -7.17 25.62 5.02
C ALA A 52 -8.61 25.41 4.51
N ALA A 53 -8.81 24.68 3.41
CA ALA A 53 -10.14 24.47 2.83
C ALA A 53 -11.06 23.69 3.78
N PRO A 54 -12.38 23.97 3.79
CA PRO A 54 -13.34 23.25 4.63
C PRO A 54 -13.24 21.72 4.48
N ASP A 55 -12.93 21.24 3.28
CA ASP A 55 -12.73 19.82 2.91
C ASP A 55 -11.60 19.11 3.69
N TYR A 56 -10.64 19.87 4.24
CA TYR A 56 -9.50 19.37 5.02
C TYR A 56 -9.65 19.56 6.53
N LEU A 57 -10.88 19.82 7.02
CA LEU A 57 -11.12 20.02 8.46
C LEU A 57 -10.63 18.85 9.31
N SER A 58 -10.94 17.61 8.91
CA SER A 58 -10.49 16.41 9.62
C SER A 58 -8.96 16.33 9.74
N THR A 59 -8.24 16.62 8.66
CA THR A 59 -6.77 16.70 8.64
C THR A 59 -6.24 17.75 9.62
N ARG A 60 -6.83 18.95 9.64
CA ARG A 60 -6.42 20.02 10.58
C ARG A 60 -6.70 19.66 12.03
N VAL A 61 -7.85 19.05 12.33
CA VAL A 61 -8.19 18.59 13.69
C VAL A 61 -7.21 17.51 14.14
N PHE A 62 -6.84 16.57 13.28
CA PHE A 62 -5.82 15.57 13.57
C PHE A 62 -4.47 16.21 13.95
N LEU A 63 -3.98 17.15 13.15
CA LEU A 63 -2.73 17.86 13.43
C LEU A 63 -2.82 18.70 14.73
N SER A 64 -3.95 19.35 14.97
CA SER A 64 -4.19 20.11 16.20
C SER A 64 -4.14 19.21 17.44
N GLN A 65 -4.79 18.05 17.39
CA GLN A 65 -4.78 17.06 18.47
C GLN A 65 -3.39 16.47 18.73
N ALA A 66 -2.62 16.20 17.68
CA ALA A 66 -1.24 15.75 17.80
C ALA A 66 -0.35 16.82 18.47
N ASN A 67 -0.46 18.08 18.04
CA ASN A 67 0.25 19.21 18.65
C ASN A 67 -0.17 19.43 20.11
N ASN A 68 -1.46 19.29 20.42
CA ASN A 68 -1.94 19.38 21.80
C ASN A 68 -1.31 18.27 22.66
N LEU A 69 -1.30 17.02 22.20
CA LEU A 69 -0.60 15.93 22.90
C LEU A 69 0.89 16.24 23.11
N GLN A 70 1.58 16.72 22.08
CA GLN A 70 2.99 17.12 22.16
C GLN A 70 3.23 18.19 23.25
N SER A 71 2.26 19.09 23.48
CA SER A 71 2.34 20.12 24.52
C SER A 71 2.09 19.60 25.96
N LYS A 72 1.58 18.38 26.12
CA LYS A 72 1.26 17.79 27.45
C LYS A 72 2.45 16.99 27.97
N GLU A 73 3.51 17.66 28.40
CA GLU A 73 4.76 17.02 28.90
C GLU A 73 4.49 15.89 29.89
N LYS A 74 3.60 16.09 30.87
CA LYS A 74 3.25 15.04 31.83
C LYS A 74 2.66 13.79 31.14
N VAL A 75 1.70 13.97 30.21
CA VAL A 75 1.07 12.85 29.49
C VAL A 75 2.09 12.14 28.62
N VAL A 76 2.91 12.90 27.88
CA VAL A 76 3.98 12.36 27.04
C VAL A 76 4.94 11.47 27.86
N CYS A 77 5.37 11.96 29.02
CA CYS A 77 6.21 11.21 29.95
C CYS A 77 5.50 9.99 30.56
N ASP A 78 4.25 10.13 31.01
CA ASP A 78 3.48 9.03 31.63
C ASP A 78 3.32 7.82 30.68
N TYR A 79 3.26 8.07 29.37
CA TYR A 79 3.11 7.04 28.34
C TYR A 79 4.43 6.67 27.64
N GLY A 80 5.57 7.20 28.09
CA GLY A 80 6.90 6.83 27.58
C GLY A 80 7.18 7.26 26.13
N ILE A 81 6.48 8.29 25.63
CA ILE A 81 6.68 8.85 24.29
C ILE A 81 7.90 9.77 24.35
N SER A 82 8.91 9.51 23.52
CA SER A 82 10.13 10.33 23.45
C SER A 82 10.04 11.43 22.39
N SER A 83 9.29 11.22 21.31
CA SER A 83 9.01 12.27 20.34
C SER A 83 7.67 12.08 19.62
N ILE A 84 7.10 13.21 19.21
CA ILE A 84 5.86 13.30 18.42
C ILE A 84 6.15 14.27 17.28
N THR A 85 5.93 13.85 16.03
CA THR A 85 6.18 14.67 14.85
C THR A 85 4.94 14.67 13.93
N PRO A 86 4.00 15.62 14.12
CA PRO A 86 2.89 15.81 13.21
C PRO A 86 3.33 16.54 11.93
N LYS A 87 2.84 16.10 10.77
CA LYS A 87 3.17 16.69 9.47
C LYS A 87 2.12 16.39 8.42
N PHE A 88 2.15 17.14 7.33
CA PHE A 88 1.45 16.74 6.11
C PHE A 88 2.18 15.57 5.44
N SER A 89 1.41 14.59 4.98
CA SER A 89 1.93 13.43 4.26
C SER A 89 2.46 13.85 2.89
N THR A 90 3.60 13.31 2.51
CA THR A 90 4.12 13.48 1.15
C THR A 90 3.45 12.45 0.24
N LEU A 91 2.54 12.91 -0.62
CA LEU A 91 1.76 12.04 -1.49
C LEU A 91 2.07 12.34 -2.97
N ALA A 92 2.09 11.28 -3.79
CA ALA A 92 2.24 11.38 -5.23
C ALA A 92 0.91 11.78 -5.91
N LEU A 93 0.45 13.00 -5.62
CA LEU A 93 -0.82 13.55 -6.08
C LEU A 93 -0.61 14.85 -6.84
N ASP A 94 -1.44 15.08 -7.85
CA ASP A 94 -1.54 16.35 -8.55
C ASP A 94 -2.49 17.30 -7.78
N TRP A 95 -1.90 18.16 -6.95
CA TRP A 95 -2.63 19.15 -6.17
C TRP A 95 -3.32 20.23 -7.02
N SER A 96 -2.94 20.38 -8.30
CA SER A 96 -3.65 21.32 -9.19
C SER A 96 -5.05 20.81 -9.51
N VAL A 97 -5.25 19.49 -9.61
CA VAL A 97 -6.57 18.88 -9.80
C VAL A 97 -7.40 19.08 -8.53
N VAL A 98 -6.83 18.88 -7.34
CA VAL A 98 -7.49 19.16 -6.06
C VAL A 98 -7.92 20.63 -5.95
N ALA A 99 -7.06 21.57 -6.37
CA ALA A 99 -7.40 22.99 -6.41
C ALA A 99 -8.61 23.26 -7.33
N ASN A 100 -8.68 22.58 -8.48
CA ASN A 100 -9.82 22.68 -9.39
C ASN A 100 -11.11 22.06 -8.82
N GLU A 101 -11.02 21.01 -8.00
CA GLU A 101 -12.18 20.46 -7.27
C GLU A 101 -12.72 21.48 -6.26
N ILE A 102 -11.83 22.08 -5.45
CA ILE A 102 -12.21 23.07 -4.41
C ILE A 102 -12.84 24.32 -5.05
N SER A 103 -12.31 24.76 -6.20
CA SER A 103 -12.87 25.88 -6.95
C SER A 103 -14.07 25.49 -7.84
N CYS A 104 -14.62 24.28 -7.69
CA CYS A 104 -15.79 23.77 -8.42
C CYS A 104 -15.65 23.79 -9.96
N LYS A 105 -14.43 23.68 -10.48
CA LYS A 105 -14.14 23.65 -11.92
C LYS A 105 -14.22 22.25 -12.53
N VAL A 106 -14.10 21.23 -11.69
CA VAL A 106 -14.25 19.81 -12.06
C VAL A 106 -15.10 19.12 -11.00
N LEU A 107 -15.72 18.00 -11.35
CA LEU A 107 -16.41 17.17 -10.38
C LEU A 107 -15.41 16.55 -9.40
N PRO A 108 -15.70 16.63 -8.09
CA PRO A 108 -14.76 16.23 -7.06
C PRO A 108 -14.65 14.71 -6.94
N SER A 109 -13.46 14.29 -6.53
CA SER A 109 -13.07 12.93 -6.20
C SER A 109 -12.26 12.97 -4.90
N ALA A 110 -11.08 13.60 -4.84
CA ALA A 110 -10.32 13.66 -3.58
C ALA A 110 -11.00 14.54 -2.53
N THR A 111 -11.60 15.67 -2.91
CA THR A 111 -12.33 16.55 -1.98
C THR A 111 -13.67 15.99 -1.49
N ILE A 112 -14.06 14.80 -1.94
CA ILE A 112 -15.16 14.03 -1.34
C ILE A 112 -14.66 12.71 -0.72
N GLY A 113 -13.34 12.58 -0.57
CA GLY A 113 -12.70 11.47 0.13
C GLY A 113 -12.47 10.25 -0.72
N GLU A 114 -12.59 10.35 -2.06
CA GLU A 114 -12.24 9.23 -2.92
C GLU A 114 -10.76 8.88 -2.81
N MET A 115 -10.46 7.63 -2.47
CA MET A 115 -9.08 7.14 -2.41
C MET A 115 -8.95 5.64 -2.70
N TRP A 116 -9.85 4.83 -2.12
CA TRP A 116 -9.70 3.37 -2.08
C TRP A 116 -10.05 2.72 -3.42
N TYR A 117 -10.97 3.33 -4.18
CA TYR A 117 -11.49 2.81 -5.45
C TYR A 117 -11.04 3.65 -6.65
N GLY A 118 -10.07 4.54 -6.43
CA GLY A 118 -9.61 5.51 -7.44
C GLY A 118 -9.79 6.96 -6.98
N MET A 119 -9.09 7.87 -7.67
CA MET A 119 -9.19 9.31 -7.50
C MET A 119 -9.32 9.94 -8.89
N ASN A 120 -10.55 9.99 -9.40
CA ASN A 120 -10.86 10.12 -10.82
C ASN A 120 -11.62 11.43 -11.14
N SER A 121 -11.19 12.58 -10.62
CA SER A 121 -11.81 13.89 -10.90
C SER A 121 -11.96 14.12 -12.41
N TYR A 122 -13.08 14.70 -12.83
CA TYR A 122 -13.43 14.86 -14.25
C TYR A 122 -14.26 16.11 -14.52
N SER A 123 -14.21 16.63 -15.75
CA SER A 123 -15.16 17.66 -16.20
C SER A 123 -16.23 17.03 -17.10
N GLU A 124 -17.50 17.32 -16.83
CA GLU A 124 -18.53 17.11 -17.84
C GLU A 124 -18.41 18.20 -18.90
N VAL A 125 -18.19 17.77 -20.13
CA VAL A 125 -18.32 18.62 -21.30
C VAL A 125 -19.78 18.45 -21.78
N GLY A 126 -20.38 19.43 -22.47
CA GLY A 126 -21.84 19.57 -22.64
C GLY A 126 -22.54 18.36 -23.28
N GLN A 127 -23.87 18.36 -23.39
CA GLN A 127 -24.63 17.24 -23.96
C GLN A 127 -24.06 16.81 -25.34
N GLY A 128 -23.44 15.63 -25.36
CA GLY A 128 -22.82 15.04 -26.56
C GLY A 128 -21.28 15.14 -26.64
N GLU A 129 -20.61 15.73 -25.64
CA GLU A 129 -19.16 15.86 -25.58
C GLU A 129 -18.51 14.84 -24.61
N GLU A 130 -17.24 14.51 -24.85
CA GLU A 130 -16.50 13.47 -24.12
C GLU A 130 -16.12 13.94 -22.71
N LYS A 131 -16.34 13.11 -21.68
CA LYS A 131 -15.88 13.40 -20.31
C LYS A 131 -14.35 13.38 -20.26
N ILE A 132 -13.74 14.48 -19.82
CA ILE A 132 -12.28 14.55 -19.63
C ILE A 132 -11.95 14.11 -18.20
N LEU A 133 -11.25 12.98 -18.08
CA LEU A 133 -10.73 12.46 -16.81
C LEU A 133 -9.39 13.14 -16.51
N TYR A 134 -9.32 13.91 -15.42
CA TYR A 134 -8.06 14.52 -14.97
C TYR A 134 -7.25 13.53 -14.15
N GLY A 135 -7.87 12.87 -13.17
CA GLY A 135 -7.22 11.94 -12.23
C GLY A 135 -6.15 12.60 -11.35
N ILE A 136 -6.21 12.39 -10.04
CA ILE A 136 -5.31 13.10 -9.11
C ILE A 136 -4.05 12.29 -8.80
N LYS A 137 -4.17 10.97 -8.69
CA LYS A 137 -3.07 10.11 -8.27
C LYS A 137 -2.09 9.90 -9.41
N ASN A 138 -0.80 10.09 -9.18
CA ASN A 138 0.25 9.67 -10.10
C ASN A 138 0.46 8.15 -10.02
N SER A 139 -0.55 7.40 -10.47
CA SER A 139 -0.57 5.93 -10.52
C SER A 139 0.32 5.38 -11.64
N LEU A 140 0.58 4.07 -11.61
CA LEU A 140 1.56 3.43 -12.50
C LEU A 140 1.23 3.56 -13.99
N ASP A 141 -0.06 3.61 -14.34
CA ASP A 141 -0.59 3.89 -15.68
C ASP A 141 -0.22 5.29 -16.20
N ARG A 142 0.08 6.23 -15.31
CA ARG A 142 0.48 7.61 -15.63
C ARG A 142 1.99 7.85 -15.57
N ASN A 143 2.76 6.88 -15.09
CA ASN A 143 4.23 6.97 -15.02
C ASN A 143 4.93 5.79 -15.70
N TYR A 144 5.38 4.77 -14.96
CA TYR A 144 6.16 3.64 -15.45
C TYR A 144 5.50 2.92 -16.62
N LEU A 145 4.21 2.63 -16.56
CA LEU A 145 3.51 1.94 -17.66
C LEU A 145 3.32 2.85 -18.87
N ALA A 146 3.06 4.15 -18.67
CA ALA A 146 3.01 5.12 -19.77
C ALA A 146 4.36 5.21 -20.49
N GLN A 147 5.46 5.34 -19.72
CA GLN A 147 6.82 5.39 -20.28
C GLN A 147 7.18 4.09 -20.99
N ALA A 148 6.87 2.93 -20.39
CA ALA A 148 7.11 1.64 -21.01
C ALA A 148 6.28 1.47 -22.30
N LYS A 149 5.01 1.90 -22.32
CA LYS A 149 4.18 1.86 -23.53
C LYS A 149 4.71 2.77 -24.63
N ALA A 150 5.25 3.95 -24.27
CA ALA A 150 5.87 4.88 -25.22
C ALA A 150 7.08 4.31 -25.97
N THR A 151 7.71 3.24 -25.45
CA THR A 151 8.79 2.53 -26.16
C THR A 151 8.32 1.68 -27.33
N ASN A 152 7.00 1.44 -27.48
CA ASN A 152 6.39 0.49 -28.41
C ASN A 152 6.88 -0.97 -28.24
N MET A 153 7.47 -1.31 -27.10
CA MET A 153 7.93 -2.67 -26.78
C MET A 153 7.09 -3.35 -25.69
N LEU A 154 6.08 -2.65 -25.16
CA LEU A 154 5.18 -3.17 -24.14
C LEU A 154 3.79 -3.40 -24.72
N ASP A 155 3.32 -4.63 -24.59
CA ASP A 155 1.90 -4.97 -24.69
C ASP A 155 1.35 -5.30 -23.31
N ILE A 156 0.12 -4.84 -23.05
CA ILE A 156 -0.60 -5.06 -21.80
C ILE A 156 -1.91 -5.74 -22.17
N GLU A 157 -2.15 -6.90 -21.58
CA GLU A 157 -3.40 -7.62 -21.73
C GLU A 157 -4.12 -7.65 -20.37
N CYS A 158 -5.13 -6.80 -20.23
CA CYS A 158 -6.00 -6.79 -19.06
C CYS A 158 -6.93 -8.00 -19.05
N LEU A 159 -7.53 -8.29 -17.88
CA LEU A 159 -8.46 -9.42 -17.70
C LEU A 159 -7.84 -10.78 -18.05
N SER A 160 -6.54 -10.93 -17.83
CA SER A 160 -5.77 -12.15 -18.09
C SER A 160 -5.09 -12.63 -16.81
N GLU A 161 -5.60 -13.71 -16.23
CA GLU A 161 -5.06 -14.30 -15.00
C GLU A 161 -4.10 -15.45 -15.34
N VAL A 162 -2.83 -15.33 -14.96
CA VAL A 162 -1.87 -16.44 -15.05
C VAL A 162 -2.20 -17.47 -13.98
N THR A 163 -2.47 -18.71 -14.39
CA THR A 163 -2.83 -19.81 -13.48
C THR A 163 -1.75 -20.86 -13.33
N SER A 164 -0.81 -20.95 -14.27
CA SER A 164 0.30 -21.91 -14.20
C SER A 164 1.50 -21.48 -15.05
N ILE A 165 2.70 -21.76 -14.56
CA ILE A 165 3.97 -21.56 -15.27
C ILE A 165 4.69 -22.91 -15.33
N ASN A 166 5.02 -23.38 -16.53
CA ASN A 166 5.73 -24.64 -16.72
C ASN A 166 7.08 -24.37 -17.39
N GLN A 167 8.17 -24.89 -16.84
CA GLN A 167 9.48 -24.85 -17.47
C GLN A 167 9.56 -25.94 -18.55
N LEU A 168 10.06 -25.54 -19.71
CA LEU A 168 10.40 -26.42 -20.82
C LEU A 168 11.92 -26.41 -20.98
N VAL A 169 12.50 -27.60 -21.17
CA VAL A 169 13.93 -27.77 -21.41
C VAL A 169 14.08 -28.54 -22.71
N ASP A 170 14.79 -27.95 -23.67
CA ASP A 170 15.12 -28.62 -24.91
C ASP A 170 16.12 -29.76 -24.64
N PRO A 171 15.80 -31.01 -24.98
CA PRO A 171 16.62 -32.16 -24.60
C PRO A 171 17.95 -32.25 -25.37
N VAL A 172 18.16 -31.43 -26.40
CA VAL A 172 19.37 -31.42 -27.24
C VAL A 172 20.27 -30.25 -26.87
N THR A 173 19.70 -29.05 -26.70
CA THR A 173 20.44 -27.80 -26.50
C THR A 173 20.51 -27.37 -25.03
N ASP A 174 19.69 -27.96 -24.16
CA ASP A 174 19.48 -27.54 -22.77
C ASP A 174 18.97 -26.09 -22.67
N GLU A 175 18.40 -25.56 -23.75
CA GLU A 175 17.73 -24.27 -23.75
C GLU A 175 16.45 -24.32 -22.93
N VAL A 176 16.26 -23.29 -22.11
CA VAL A 176 15.12 -23.15 -21.21
C VAL A 176 14.13 -22.16 -21.81
N SER A 177 12.86 -22.54 -21.81
CA SER A 177 11.73 -21.67 -22.06
C SER A 177 10.59 -22.00 -21.10
N TYR A 178 9.49 -21.25 -21.19
CA TYR A 178 8.36 -21.37 -20.30
C TYR A 178 7.07 -21.40 -21.09
N ARG A 179 6.14 -22.26 -20.66
CA ARG A 179 4.75 -22.24 -21.07
C ARG A 179 3.89 -21.66 -19.95
N ILE A 180 3.13 -20.63 -20.27
CA ILE A 180 2.30 -19.87 -19.33
C ILE A 180 0.84 -20.11 -19.69
N ILE A 181 0.08 -20.63 -18.74
CA ILE A 181 -1.35 -20.88 -18.89
C ILE A 181 -2.09 -19.70 -18.29
N VAL A 182 -2.98 -19.10 -19.10
CA VAL A 182 -3.71 -17.87 -18.77
C VAL A 182 -5.19 -18.10 -18.93
N ASN A 183 -5.97 -17.70 -17.94
CA ASN A 183 -7.42 -17.57 -18.03
C ASN A 183 -7.76 -16.15 -18.45
N LYS A 184 -8.19 -15.99 -19.71
CA LYS A 184 -8.69 -14.71 -20.22
C LYS A 184 -10.17 -14.57 -19.91
N ILE A 185 -10.51 -13.49 -19.22
CA ILE A 185 -11.84 -13.19 -18.72
C ILE A 185 -12.52 -12.22 -19.70
N ASP A 186 -13.72 -12.57 -20.14
CA ASP A 186 -14.61 -11.66 -20.85
C ASP A 186 -15.46 -10.91 -19.82
N GLU A 187 -15.47 -9.59 -19.86
CA GLU A 187 -16.24 -8.73 -18.97
C GLU A 187 -17.75 -9.05 -18.99
N ASN A 188 -18.26 -9.58 -20.11
CA ASN A 188 -19.66 -9.98 -20.27
C ASN A 188 -19.93 -11.44 -19.84
N LYS A 189 -18.88 -12.23 -19.59
CA LYS A 189 -18.95 -13.67 -19.29
C LYS A 189 -17.88 -14.08 -18.27
N VAL A 190 -17.88 -13.42 -17.13
CA VAL A 190 -16.86 -13.61 -16.07
C VAL A 190 -16.74 -15.06 -15.57
N ASP A 191 -17.83 -15.83 -15.59
CA ASP A 191 -17.88 -17.21 -15.10
C ASP A 191 -17.36 -18.26 -16.11
N ALA A 192 -16.98 -17.84 -17.31
CA ALA A 192 -16.53 -18.74 -18.39
C ALA A 192 -15.24 -18.24 -19.05
N PRO A 193 -14.11 -18.20 -18.30
CA PRO A 193 -12.85 -17.73 -18.85
C PRO A 193 -12.35 -18.66 -19.98
N GLN A 194 -11.74 -18.05 -21.00
CA GLN A 194 -11.07 -18.77 -22.07
C GLN A 194 -9.62 -19.04 -21.68
N GLN A 195 -9.20 -20.30 -21.75
CA GLN A 195 -7.78 -20.62 -21.55
C GLN A 195 -6.95 -20.27 -22.79
N ILE A 196 -5.85 -19.55 -22.56
CA ILE A 196 -4.84 -19.17 -23.55
C ILE A 196 -3.49 -19.67 -23.05
N ILE A 197 -2.62 -20.03 -23.99
CA ILE A 197 -1.25 -20.49 -23.71
C ILE A 197 -0.28 -19.52 -24.37
N TYR A 198 0.66 -19.01 -23.58
CA TYR A 198 1.80 -18.25 -24.06
C TYR A 198 3.09 -19.05 -23.89
N GLU A 199 4.09 -18.76 -24.72
CA GLU A 199 5.45 -19.25 -24.55
C GLU A 199 6.42 -18.07 -24.44
N ALA A 200 7.34 -18.13 -23.50
CA ALA A 200 8.32 -17.07 -23.25
C ALA A 200 9.68 -17.65 -22.86
N LYS A 201 10.76 -16.96 -23.22
CA LYS A 201 12.12 -17.31 -22.77
C LYS A 201 12.35 -16.93 -21.30
N ASN A 202 11.76 -15.81 -20.89
CA ASN A 202 11.88 -15.25 -19.56
C ASN A 202 10.49 -14.96 -18.99
N VAL A 203 10.32 -15.20 -17.69
CA VAL A 203 9.10 -14.90 -16.93
C VAL A 203 9.47 -14.06 -15.73
N ILE A 204 8.89 -12.86 -15.64
CA ILE A 204 9.03 -11.96 -14.49
C ILE A 204 7.70 -11.95 -13.75
N LEU A 205 7.70 -12.42 -12.51
CA LEU A 205 6.54 -12.36 -11.63
C LEU A 205 6.49 -11.01 -10.92
N SER A 206 5.42 -10.26 -11.18
CA SER A 206 5.08 -9.02 -10.49
C SER A 206 3.63 -9.03 -10.00
N ALA A 207 3.14 -10.20 -9.56
CA ALA A 207 1.76 -10.43 -9.13
C ALA A 207 1.49 -9.99 -7.67
N GLY A 208 2.50 -9.40 -7.01
CA GLY A 208 2.45 -8.92 -5.64
C GLY A 208 2.70 -10.03 -4.62
N SER A 209 2.93 -9.61 -3.37
CA SER A 209 3.28 -10.50 -2.25
C SER A 209 2.28 -11.63 -2.00
N MET A 210 1.00 -11.41 -2.31
CA MET A 210 -0.05 -12.40 -2.11
C MET A 210 -0.08 -13.51 -3.17
N HIS A 211 0.44 -13.27 -4.38
CA HIS A 211 0.26 -14.18 -5.51
C HIS A 211 1.56 -14.71 -6.09
N SER A 212 2.64 -13.93 -6.14
CA SER A 212 3.90 -14.38 -6.79
C SER A 212 4.46 -15.66 -6.15
N ALA A 213 4.51 -15.71 -4.81
CA ALA A 213 4.97 -16.90 -4.09
C ALA A 213 4.02 -18.10 -4.26
N ARG A 214 2.71 -17.84 -4.19
CA ARG A 214 1.68 -18.87 -4.38
C ARG A 214 1.78 -19.48 -5.78
N LEU A 215 1.84 -18.66 -6.84
CA LEU A 215 1.91 -19.11 -8.22
C LEU A 215 3.16 -19.97 -8.47
N LEU A 216 4.31 -19.59 -7.91
CA LEU A 216 5.54 -20.39 -7.99
C LEU A 216 5.38 -21.76 -7.30
N LEU A 217 4.80 -21.78 -6.09
CA LEU A 217 4.59 -23.01 -5.34
C LEU A 217 3.59 -23.92 -6.01
N GLU A 218 2.45 -23.40 -6.46
CA GLU A 218 1.42 -24.15 -7.17
C GLU A 218 1.96 -24.71 -8.50
N SER A 219 2.71 -23.90 -9.25
CA SER A 219 3.35 -24.34 -10.50
C SER A 219 4.43 -25.41 -10.29
N ALA A 220 5.26 -25.29 -9.25
CA ALA A 220 6.27 -26.30 -8.90
C ALA A 220 5.68 -27.60 -8.36
N ASN A 221 4.48 -27.56 -7.78
CA ASN A 221 3.81 -28.72 -7.21
C ASN A 221 2.71 -29.31 -8.11
N SER A 222 2.51 -28.73 -9.30
CA SER A 222 1.62 -29.26 -10.33
C SER A 222 2.41 -30.07 -11.36
N PRO A 223 1.79 -31.05 -12.05
CA PRO A 223 2.44 -31.77 -13.13
C PRO A 223 2.84 -30.85 -14.30
N SER A 224 3.93 -31.20 -14.99
CA SER A 224 4.32 -30.53 -16.22
C SER A 224 3.29 -30.75 -17.32
N CYS A 225 2.99 -29.68 -18.05
CA CYS A 225 2.09 -29.71 -19.20
C CYS A 225 2.59 -30.59 -20.38
N THR A 226 3.87 -30.96 -20.41
CA THR A 226 4.45 -31.83 -21.46
C THR A 226 4.78 -33.23 -20.96
N ASP A 227 4.90 -33.42 -19.64
CA ASP A 227 5.20 -34.71 -19.02
C ASP A 227 4.58 -34.76 -17.62
N ILE A 228 3.41 -35.39 -17.51
CA ILE A 228 2.63 -35.44 -16.27
C ILE A 228 3.34 -36.17 -15.11
N THR A 229 4.47 -36.84 -15.38
CA THR A 229 5.28 -37.52 -14.35
C THR A 229 6.31 -36.59 -13.71
N LYS A 230 6.51 -35.40 -14.27
CA LYS A 230 7.45 -34.38 -13.80
C LYS A 230 6.71 -33.18 -13.22
N PRO A 231 7.34 -32.40 -12.31
CA PRO A 231 6.76 -31.14 -11.85
C PRO A 231 6.80 -30.07 -12.95
N GLY A 232 5.90 -29.09 -12.88
CA GLY A 232 5.81 -27.99 -13.82
C GLY A 232 7.00 -27.02 -13.73
N LEU A 233 7.52 -26.79 -12.53
CA LEU A 233 8.79 -26.08 -12.30
C LEU A 233 9.79 -26.98 -11.57
N PRO A 234 11.10 -26.69 -11.65
CA PRO A 234 12.08 -27.38 -10.81
C PRO A 234 11.77 -27.17 -9.34
N SER A 235 12.26 -28.07 -8.48
CA SER A 235 12.16 -27.89 -7.03
C SER A 235 12.75 -26.54 -6.62
N LEU A 236 11.94 -25.71 -5.98
CA LEU A 236 12.31 -24.33 -5.61
C LEU A 236 12.95 -24.26 -4.23
N SER A 237 13.61 -23.14 -3.94
CA SER A 237 14.16 -22.83 -2.62
C SER A 237 13.10 -23.03 -1.53
N PRO A 238 13.45 -23.65 -0.38
CA PRO A 238 12.51 -23.87 0.73
C PRO A 238 12.05 -22.56 1.40
N TYR A 239 12.62 -21.41 0.99
CA TYR A 239 12.20 -20.08 1.43
C TYR A 239 11.10 -19.48 0.55
N VAL A 240 10.77 -20.05 -0.61
CA VAL A 240 9.60 -19.61 -1.38
C VAL A 240 8.34 -19.84 -0.54
N GLY A 241 7.50 -18.80 -0.45
CA GLY A 241 6.33 -18.75 0.41
C GLY A 241 6.63 -18.36 1.85
N LYS A 242 7.88 -18.10 2.26
CA LYS A 242 8.21 -17.77 3.65
C LYS A 242 8.52 -16.29 3.84
N LEU A 243 8.68 -15.89 5.11
CA LEU A 243 9.08 -14.55 5.50
C LEU A 243 8.08 -13.50 4.99
N TRP A 244 6.80 -13.79 5.16
CA TRP A 244 5.71 -12.88 4.83
C TRP A 244 5.35 -12.03 6.05
N GLY A 245 5.09 -10.75 5.86
CA GLY A 245 4.71 -9.80 6.90
C GLY A 245 3.69 -8.79 6.39
N GLN A 246 2.98 -8.18 7.34
CA GLN A 246 1.91 -7.21 7.08
C GLN A 246 2.35 -5.77 7.39
N ASN A 247 3.67 -5.52 7.37
CA ASN A 247 4.31 -4.23 7.59
C ASN A 247 4.01 -3.51 8.93
N GLY A 248 3.42 -4.21 9.90
CA GLY A 248 3.01 -3.58 11.16
C GLY A 248 1.71 -2.79 11.06
N ASP A 249 0.93 -2.99 10.00
CA ASP A 249 -0.34 -2.31 9.78
C ASP A 249 -1.42 -2.69 10.79
N LEU A 250 -2.14 -1.68 11.28
CA LEU A 250 -3.41 -1.80 11.97
C LEU A 250 -4.25 -0.55 11.71
N PHE A 251 -5.55 -0.64 11.92
CA PHE A 251 -6.48 0.46 11.73
C PHE A 251 -7.03 0.89 13.08
N ALA A 252 -7.18 2.20 13.26
CA ALA A 252 -7.79 2.76 14.46
C ALA A 252 -8.85 3.81 14.09
N THR A 253 -10.03 3.70 14.70
CA THR A 253 -11.07 4.73 14.67
C THR A 253 -11.09 5.45 16.01
N GLN A 254 -11.17 6.77 15.99
CA GLN A 254 -11.20 7.63 17.17
C GLN A 254 -12.32 8.66 17.09
N LEU A 255 -12.93 8.98 18.23
CA LEU A 255 -13.89 10.08 18.34
C LEU A 255 -13.16 11.42 18.46
N CYS A 256 -13.67 12.41 17.74
CA CYS A 256 -13.24 13.80 17.79
C CYS A 256 -14.16 14.58 18.73
N ASN A 257 -13.60 15.56 19.43
CA ASN A 257 -14.35 16.42 20.34
C ASN A 257 -15.13 17.54 19.63
N GLU A 258 -15.06 17.58 18.31
CA GLU A 258 -15.75 18.51 17.44
C GLU A 258 -16.22 17.79 16.17
N PRO A 259 -17.32 18.24 15.53
CA PRO A 259 -17.72 17.74 14.23
C PRO A 259 -16.65 18.04 13.18
N VAL A 260 -16.19 16.99 12.49
CA VAL A 260 -15.19 17.06 11.40
C VAL A 260 -15.82 16.85 10.00
N ARG A 261 -17.16 16.71 9.92
CA ARG A 261 -17.97 16.60 8.68
C ARG A 261 -18.65 17.93 8.30
N PRO A 262 -18.86 18.24 6.98
CA PRO A 262 -19.59 17.40 6.02
C PRO A 262 -18.83 16.85 4.81
N ALA A 263 -17.60 17.29 4.50
CA ALA A 263 -16.82 16.81 3.35
C ALA A 263 -15.45 16.30 3.84
N ASN A 264 -15.27 14.97 3.85
CA ASN A 264 -13.98 14.32 4.16
C ASN A 264 -13.07 14.39 2.94
N GLY A 265 -12.79 15.61 2.51
CA GLY A 265 -12.20 15.90 1.23
C GLY A 265 -10.72 16.11 1.25
N GLY A 266 -9.99 15.14 1.77
CA GLY A 266 -8.57 15.08 1.52
C GLY A 266 -8.13 13.64 1.34
N PRO A 267 -7.12 13.37 0.50
CA PRO A 267 -6.37 12.13 0.58
C PRO A 267 -5.80 12.00 2.01
N GLY A 268 -5.22 10.85 2.37
CA GLY A 268 -4.57 10.69 3.67
C GLY A 268 -3.38 11.64 3.83
N SER A 269 -3.68 12.87 4.25
CA SER A 269 -2.91 14.08 3.96
C SER A 269 -2.13 14.57 5.17
N ALA A 270 -2.40 14.00 6.34
CA ALA A 270 -1.61 14.21 7.54
C ALA A 270 -1.20 12.89 8.17
N GLU A 271 -0.03 12.93 8.78
CA GLU A 271 0.52 11.84 9.55
C GLU A 271 1.21 12.37 10.81
N CYS A 272 1.38 11.48 11.78
CA CYS A 272 2.11 11.76 13.00
C CYS A 272 3.02 10.57 13.31
N ASP A 273 4.31 10.86 13.45
CA ASP A 273 5.31 9.88 13.86
C ASP A 273 5.48 9.94 15.39
N PHE A 274 5.46 8.79 16.04
CA PHE A 274 5.68 8.62 17.48
C PHE A 274 6.90 7.75 17.70
N GLN A 275 7.81 8.19 18.56
CA GLN A 275 8.94 7.40 19.04
C GLN A 275 8.80 7.13 20.52
N PHE A 276 9.31 5.98 20.96
CA PHE A 276 9.23 5.53 22.33
C PHE A 276 10.58 5.08 22.87
N GLY A 277 10.85 5.46 24.12
CA GLY A 277 12.12 5.20 24.80
C GLY A 277 13.32 5.90 24.14
N ASP A 278 14.47 5.78 24.81
CA ASP A 278 15.75 6.33 24.34
C ASP A 278 16.50 5.34 23.43
N ASP A 279 16.37 4.03 23.70
CA ASP A 279 16.94 2.96 22.89
C ASP A 279 15.82 2.07 22.29
N PRO A 280 15.62 2.10 20.96
CA PRO A 280 14.55 1.35 20.31
C PRO A 280 14.57 -0.16 20.56
N LYS A 281 15.77 -0.76 20.64
CA LYS A 281 15.90 -2.23 20.84
C LYS A 281 15.52 -2.64 22.25
N THR A 282 15.96 -1.87 23.24
CA THR A 282 15.63 -2.08 24.65
C THR A 282 14.15 -1.85 24.88
N TYR A 283 13.60 -0.76 24.35
CA TYR A 283 12.16 -0.48 24.44
C TYR A 283 11.34 -1.64 23.88
N LEU A 284 11.70 -2.13 22.70
CA LEU A 284 11.00 -3.25 22.05
C LEU A 284 10.98 -4.52 22.89
N LYS A 285 12.12 -4.87 23.49
CA LYS A 285 12.27 -6.06 24.31
C LYS A 285 11.57 -5.96 25.67
N GLU A 286 11.67 -4.80 26.33
CA GLU A 286 11.14 -4.63 27.69
C GLU A 286 9.62 -4.39 27.70
N ASN A 287 9.10 -3.77 26.64
CA ASN A 287 7.70 -3.38 26.57
C ASN A 287 6.86 -4.34 25.72
N ASN A 288 7.47 -5.24 24.95
CA ASN A 288 6.80 -6.02 23.89
C ASN A 288 6.01 -5.09 22.97
N ALA A 289 6.63 -3.98 22.59
CA ALA A 289 5.99 -2.88 21.89
C ALA A 289 6.95 -2.31 20.86
N SER A 290 6.44 -1.93 19.70
CA SER A 290 7.22 -1.19 18.73
C SER A 290 7.79 0.11 19.33
N PRO A 291 9.07 0.42 19.11
CA PRO A 291 9.67 1.68 19.55
C PRO A 291 9.26 2.86 18.65
N PHE A 292 8.44 2.60 17.64
CA PHE A 292 7.96 3.57 16.69
C PHE A 292 6.55 3.22 16.24
N THR A 293 5.68 4.21 16.12
CA THR A 293 4.47 4.06 15.31
C THR A 293 4.19 5.30 14.50
N LYS A 294 3.72 5.12 13.27
CA LYS A 294 3.18 6.19 12.43
C LYS A 294 1.66 6.09 12.44
N MET A 295 0.97 7.20 12.65
CA MET A 295 -0.47 7.34 12.45
C MET A 295 -0.74 8.17 11.20
N VAL A 296 -1.55 7.69 10.26
CA VAL A 296 -1.93 8.40 9.04
C VAL A 296 -3.45 8.53 9.00
N VAL A 297 -3.96 9.76 8.94
CA VAL A 297 -5.41 10.00 8.81
C VAL A 297 -5.87 9.63 7.40
N TYR A 298 -7.05 9.04 7.25
CA TYR A 298 -7.64 8.77 5.93
C TYR A 298 -9.15 9.04 5.90
N PRO A 299 -9.71 9.44 4.73
CA PRO A 299 -11.14 9.71 4.57
C PRO A 299 -12.01 8.44 4.63
N VAL A 300 -13.26 8.59 5.07
CA VAL A 300 -14.29 7.55 5.05
C VAL A 300 -15.56 8.06 4.39
N TRP A 301 -16.05 7.29 3.40
CA TRP A 301 -17.22 7.61 2.59
C TRP A 301 -18.55 7.31 3.30
N TYR A 302 -18.68 6.11 3.86
CA TYR A 302 -19.92 5.63 4.46
C TYR A 302 -19.80 5.72 5.98
N GLU A 303 -20.21 6.85 6.55
CA GLU A 303 -20.29 6.99 8.01
C GLU A 303 -21.36 8.00 8.42
N GLU A 304 -22.23 7.61 9.36
CA GLU A 304 -23.32 8.45 9.89
C GLU A 304 -22.82 9.44 10.95
N SER A 305 -21.71 9.15 11.65
CA SER A 305 -21.17 10.02 12.69
C SER A 305 -20.33 11.18 12.12
N VAL A 306 -20.62 12.39 12.60
CA VAL A 306 -19.96 13.63 12.17
C VAL A 306 -18.64 13.93 12.88
N SER A 307 -18.26 13.12 13.87
CA SER A 307 -17.14 13.38 14.79
C SER A 307 -16.21 12.18 14.94
N ILE A 308 -15.93 11.44 13.86
CA ILE A 308 -14.92 10.36 13.89
C ILE A 308 -13.75 10.65 12.95
N GLN A 309 -12.59 10.12 13.33
CA GLN A 309 -11.39 10.06 12.52
C GLN A 309 -10.95 8.61 12.39
N ASN A 310 -10.48 8.24 11.20
CA ASN A 310 -9.93 6.93 10.94
C ASN A 310 -8.46 7.08 10.58
N THR A 311 -7.65 6.18 11.12
CA THR A 311 -6.20 6.20 10.96
C THR A 311 -5.66 4.82 10.61
N LEU A 312 -4.73 4.79 9.67
CA LEU A 312 -3.86 3.65 9.48
C LEU A 312 -2.67 3.87 10.41
N MET A 313 -2.38 2.91 11.26
CA MET A 313 -1.19 2.92 12.09
C MET A 313 -0.21 1.84 11.63
N MET A 314 1.07 2.17 11.66
CA MET A 314 2.15 1.28 11.26
C MET A 314 3.19 1.22 12.37
N GLY A 315 3.49 0.02 12.87
CA GLY A 315 4.57 -0.23 13.80
C GLY A 315 5.68 -1.09 13.21
N VAL A 316 6.78 -1.23 13.94
CA VAL A 316 7.85 -2.19 13.65
C VAL A 316 7.82 -3.30 14.72
N CYS A 317 7.42 -4.50 14.32
CA CYS A 317 7.45 -5.68 15.18
C CYS A 317 8.84 -6.31 15.24
N GLN A 318 9.15 -7.01 16.32
CA GLN A 318 10.40 -7.75 16.49
C GLN A 318 10.58 -8.83 15.42
N ASN A 319 9.51 -9.59 15.18
CA ASN A 319 9.42 -10.51 14.06
C ASN A 319 8.62 -9.84 12.95
N THR A 320 9.32 -9.25 11.98
CA THR A 320 8.70 -8.49 10.88
C THR A 320 8.00 -9.37 9.85
N ALA A 321 8.33 -10.67 9.81
CA ALA A 321 7.96 -11.55 8.71
C ALA A 321 7.58 -12.97 9.18
N PRO A 322 6.62 -13.11 10.11
CA PRO A 322 6.31 -14.39 10.73
C PRO A 322 5.44 -15.32 9.86
N GLY A 323 4.85 -14.78 8.79
CA GLY A 323 3.91 -15.49 7.93
C GLY A 323 4.58 -16.38 6.90
N GLN A 324 3.81 -17.37 6.43
CA GLN A 324 4.21 -18.24 5.33
C GLN A 324 2.99 -18.80 4.57
N PHE A 325 3.14 -19.07 3.28
CA PHE A 325 2.18 -19.81 2.49
C PHE A 325 2.31 -21.31 2.75
N VAL A 326 1.20 -21.95 3.11
CA VAL A 326 1.12 -23.37 3.48
C VAL A 326 0.24 -24.10 2.48
N LYS A 327 0.72 -25.26 2.03
CA LYS A 327 -0.02 -26.15 1.13
C LYS A 327 -1.28 -26.66 1.82
N GLN A 328 -2.40 -26.57 1.13
CA GLN A 328 -3.70 -27.07 1.55
C GLN A 328 -3.96 -28.48 0.99
N ALA A 329 -5.01 -29.13 1.49
CA ALA A 329 -5.38 -30.48 1.07
C ALA A 329 -5.78 -30.57 -0.41
N ASP A 330 -6.31 -29.48 -0.99
CA ASP A 330 -6.67 -29.37 -2.41
C ASP A 330 -5.48 -29.03 -3.32
N GLY A 331 -4.27 -28.91 -2.75
CA GLY A 331 -3.05 -28.55 -3.48
C GLY A 331 -2.79 -27.06 -3.63
N SER A 332 -3.76 -26.19 -3.28
CA SER A 332 -3.57 -24.74 -3.25
C SER A 332 -2.64 -24.30 -2.11
N TYR A 333 -2.18 -23.05 -2.16
CA TYR A 333 -1.42 -22.46 -1.06
C TYR A 333 -2.17 -21.28 -0.44
N GLN A 334 -2.28 -21.30 0.89
CA GLN A 334 -2.92 -20.23 1.67
C GLN A 334 -1.95 -19.61 2.66
N LEU A 335 -2.10 -18.32 2.92
CA LEU A 335 -1.30 -17.62 3.91
C LEU A 335 -1.65 -18.12 5.32
N SER A 336 -0.63 -18.59 6.02
CA SER A 336 -0.64 -18.82 7.46
C SER A 336 0.12 -17.69 8.15
N TYR A 337 -0.54 -17.03 9.08
CA TYR A 337 0.04 -15.97 9.90
C TYR A 337 -0.19 -16.27 11.37
N PRO A 338 0.78 -16.07 12.28
CA PRO A 338 0.58 -16.35 13.69
C PRO A 338 -0.55 -15.51 14.29
N GLN A 339 -1.36 -16.17 15.12
CA GLN A 339 -2.37 -15.49 15.92
C GLN A 339 -1.72 -14.46 16.83
N THR A 340 -2.41 -13.34 17.03
CA THR A 340 -2.05 -12.35 18.04
C THR A 340 -2.95 -12.61 19.26
N ILE A 341 -2.35 -12.88 20.41
CA ILE A 341 -3.06 -13.31 21.62
C ILE A 341 -2.88 -12.24 22.69
N GLU A 342 -3.96 -11.90 23.41
CA GLU A 342 -3.89 -11.06 24.60
C GLU A 342 -3.56 -11.92 25.83
N ALA A 343 -2.44 -11.62 26.50
CA ALA A 343 -2.00 -12.27 27.73
C ALA A 343 -1.47 -11.21 28.71
N ASN A 344 -1.94 -11.24 29.96
CA ASN A 344 -1.52 -10.30 31.02
C ASN A 344 -1.63 -8.81 30.63
N GLY A 345 -2.66 -8.46 29.83
CA GLY A 345 -2.89 -7.09 29.37
C GLY A 345 -1.97 -6.62 28.23
N LYS A 346 -1.17 -7.52 27.64
CA LYS A 346 -0.35 -7.26 26.45
C LYS A 346 -0.69 -8.22 25.31
N PHE A 347 -0.45 -7.78 24.09
CA PHE A 347 -0.57 -8.62 22.90
C PHE A 347 0.78 -9.25 22.55
N GLU A 348 0.76 -10.54 22.22
CA GLU A 348 1.94 -11.32 21.83
C GLU A 348 1.69 -12.11 20.55
N GLY A 349 2.78 -12.41 19.85
CA GLY A 349 2.72 -13.09 18.55
C GLY A 349 2.17 -12.19 17.44
N GLY A 350 2.48 -12.53 16.19
CA GLY A 350 2.00 -11.81 15.01
C GLY A 350 2.27 -10.30 15.08
N MET A 351 1.24 -9.53 15.45
CA MET A 351 1.23 -8.06 15.49
C MET A 351 1.33 -7.45 16.89
N GLY A 352 1.64 -8.27 17.90
CA GLY A 352 1.59 -7.86 19.31
C GLY A 352 2.31 -6.54 19.59
N ASP A 353 3.54 -6.39 19.08
CA ASP A 353 4.35 -5.19 19.28
C ASP A 353 3.68 -3.91 18.73
N SER A 354 3.14 -3.98 17.50
CA SER A 354 2.46 -2.85 16.87
C SER A 354 1.16 -2.51 17.59
N ILE A 355 0.39 -3.52 18.00
CA ILE A 355 -0.87 -3.34 18.74
C ILE A 355 -0.63 -2.70 20.10
N ASN A 356 0.36 -3.19 20.87
CA ASN A 356 0.69 -2.63 22.18
C ASN A 356 1.08 -1.15 22.08
N THR A 357 1.87 -0.80 21.06
CA THR A 357 2.28 0.59 20.79
C THR A 357 1.10 1.46 20.40
N ALA A 358 0.22 0.96 19.53
CA ALA A 358 -0.96 1.68 19.10
C ALA A 358 -1.90 1.97 20.27
N ILE A 359 -2.19 0.97 21.11
CA ILE A 359 -3.00 1.16 22.32
C ILE A 359 -2.37 2.21 23.24
N ASN A 360 -1.05 2.14 23.46
CA ASN A 360 -0.34 3.13 24.27
C ASN A 360 -0.45 4.54 23.69
N THR A 361 -0.26 4.68 22.39
CA THR A 361 -0.37 5.95 21.64
C THR A 361 -1.78 6.54 21.74
N LEU A 362 -2.80 5.72 21.50
CA LEU A 362 -4.20 6.15 21.52
C LEU A 362 -4.66 6.52 22.94
N ASN A 363 -4.16 5.83 23.97
CA ASN A 363 -4.42 6.22 25.37
C ASN A 363 -3.78 7.57 25.73
N ALA A 364 -2.54 7.82 25.28
CA ALA A 364 -1.90 9.13 25.44
C ALA A 364 -2.67 10.22 24.69
N TRP A 365 -3.04 9.96 23.44
CA TRP A 365 -3.85 10.83 22.61
C TRP A 365 -5.18 11.18 23.29
N LYS A 366 -5.85 10.19 23.87
CA LYS A 366 -7.05 10.38 24.67
C LYS A 366 -6.80 11.31 25.84
N ALA A 367 -5.84 10.98 26.70
CA ALA A 367 -5.56 11.72 27.92
C ALA A 367 -5.26 13.21 27.67
N ALA A 368 -4.59 13.52 26.56
CA ALA A 368 -4.31 14.90 26.18
C ALA A 368 -5.51 15.65 25.61
N ASN A 369 -6.37 14.96 24.85
CA ASN A 369 -7.40 15.62 24.04
C ASN A 369 -8.79 15.62 24.69
N THR A 370 -9.13 14.70 25.60
CA THR A 370 -10.47 14.63 26.22
C THR A 370 -10.56 15.29 27.59
N ALA A 371 -9.44 15.79 28.14
CA ALA A 371 -9.43 16.45 29.44
C ALA A 371 -10.33 17.72 29.45
N GLY A 372 -11.42 17.69 30.22
CA GLY A 372 -12.34 18.83 30.38
C GLY A 372 -13.40 18.99 29.29
N VAL A 373 -13.55 18.00 28.42
CA VAL A 373 -14.61 17.98 27.40
C VAL A 373 -15.94 17.55 28.03
N ASP A 374 -17.02 18.27 27.70
CA ASP A 374 -18.38 17.91 28.09
C ASP A 374 -18.84 16.64 27.35
N PRO A 375 -19.08 15.51 28.04
CA PRO A 375 -19.44 14.25 27.39
C PRO A 375 -20.73 14.32 26.56
N THR A 376 -21.62 15.27 26.87
CA THR A 376 -22.90 15.46 26.17
C THR A 376 -22.77 16.14 24.81
N LYS A 377 -21.61 16.76 24.53
CA LYS A 377 -21.31 17.39 23.23
C LYS A 377 -20.62 16.45 22.25
N LEU A 378 -20.34 15.22 22.67
CA LEU A 378 -19.73 14.19 21.86
C LEU A 378 -20.84 13.35 21.19
N ALA A 379 -20.68 13.02 19.91
CA ALA A 379 -21.62 12.18 19.18
C ALA A 379 -21.57 10.72 19.67
N GLN A 380 -22.72 10.04 19.68
CA GLN A 380 -22.82 8.62 20.07
C GLN A 380 -22.24 7.70 18.99
N PHE A 381 -21.31 6.83 19.40
CA PHE A 381 -20.58 5.91 18.53
C PHE A 381 -21.13 4.48 18.62
N LYS A 382 -21.22 3.78 17.48
CA LYS A 382 -21.73 2.39 17.41
C LYS A 382 -20.64 1.34 17.11
N GLY A 383 -19.36 1.68 17.27
CA GLY A 383 -18.22 0.82 16.96
C GLY A 383 -17.57 1.14 15.60
N TYR A 384 -16.42 0.54 15.28
CA TYR A 384 -15.64 0.71 14.04
C TYR A 384 -16.54 0.62 12.82
N GLN A 385 -16.44 1.65 11.99
CA GLN A 385 -17.18 1.79 10.73
C GLN A 385 -16.23 2.12 9.56
N GLY A 386 -14.95 1.78 9.69
CA GLY A 386 -14.03 1.98 8.58
C GLY A 386 -14.46 1.15 7.35
N PRO A 387 -14.01 1.54 6.14
CA PRO A 387 -14.48 0.96 4.88
C PRO A 387 -14.09 -0.51 4.67
N LEU A 388 -13.28 -1.07 5.56
CA LEU A 388 -12.75 -2.40 5.45
C LEU A 388 -13.33 -3.30 6.55
N HIS A 389 -13.97 -4.40 6.15
CA HIS A 389 -14.57 -5.36 7.06
C HIS A 389 -13.50 -6.06 7.91
N CYS A 390 -13.48 -5.78 9.22
CA CYS A 390 -12.68 -6.53 10.17
C CYS A 390 -13.51 -7.67 10.78
N SER A 391 -12.89 -8.83 10.99
CA SER A 391 -13.51 -9.90 11.76
C SER A 391 -13.70 -9.48 13.21
N THR A 392 -14.70 -10.01 13.91
CA THR A 392 -14.89 -9.75 15.35
C THR A 392 -13.67 -10.14 16.19
N ASN A 393 -12.91 -11.15 15.74
CA ASN A 393 -11.74 -11.68 16.44
C ASN A 393 -10.51 -10.80 16.31
N THR A 394 -10.54 -9.81 15.42
CA THR A 394 -9.43 -8.88 15.19
C THR A 394 -9.77 -7.44 15.53
N LYS A 395 -10.93 -7.21 16.18
CA LYS A 395 -11.39 -5.90 16.64
C LYS A 395 -11.30 -5.81 18.16
N ARG A 396 -10.76 -4.70 18.66
CA ARG A 396 -10.72 -4.38 20.08
C ARG A 396 -11.24 -2.97 20.34
N THR A 397 -12.17 -2.85 21.27
CA THR A 397 -12.68 -1.57 21.76
C THR A 397 -11.93 -1.13 23.01
N LEU A 398 -11.32 0.05 22.93
CA LEU A 398 -10.69 0.73 24.06
C LEU A 398 -11.68 1.76 24.59
N THR A 399 -12.26 1.47 25.76
CA THR A 399 -13.14 2.40 26.47
C THR A 399 -12.32 3.15 27.52
N GLY A 400 -12.55 4.45 27.68
CA GLY A 400 -12.19 5.12 28.93
C GLY A 400 -13.35 5.95 29.43
N ASN A 401 -13.41 6.10 30.76
CA ASN A 401 -14.57 6.49 31.55
C ASN A 401 -15.85 5.72 31.17
N SER A 402 -16.19 4.70 31.95
CA SER A 402 -17.41 3.89 31.75
C SER A 402 -18.72 4.68 31.83
N ALA A 403 -18.69 5.94 32.30
CA ALA A 403 -19.84 6.84 32.32
C ALA A 403 -20.00 7.69 31.03
N ALA A 404 -19.02 7.67 30.12
CA ALA A 404 -19.05 8.41 28.86
C ALA A 404 -19.08 7.44 27.67
N GLU A 405 -20.26 7.21 27.09
CA GLU A 405 -20.48 6.37 25.88
C GLU A 405 -19.81 6.93 24.60
N ASN A 406 -19.05 8.02 24.71
CA ASN A 406 -18.57 8.82 23.58
C ASN A 406 -17.03 9.01 23.60
N GLU A 407 -16.27 8.16 24.30
CA GLU A 407 -14.80 8.27 24.38
C GLU A 407 -14.06 7.00 23.95
N HIS A 408 -14.54 6.35 22.88
CA HIS A 408 -14.05 5.05 22.40
C HIS A 408 -13.00 5.19 21.29
N PHE A 409 -12.03 4.28 21.32
CA PHE A 409 -11.22 3.92 20.16
C PHE A 409 -11.50 2.48 19.78
N ASP A 410 -11.54 2.19 18.49
CA ASP A 410 -11.56 0.81 18.02
C ASP A 410 -10.31 0.53 17.20
N VAL A 411 -9.57 -0.49 17.61
CA VAL A 411 -8.40 -1.00 16.89
C VAL A 411 -8.78 -2.27 16.14
N ALA A 412 -8.52 -2.30 14.84
CA ALA A 412 -8.68 -3.46 13.99
C ALA A 412 -7.32 -3.90 13.42
N TYR A 413 -6.99 -5.18 13.56
CA TYR A 413 -5.75 -5.79 13.05
C TYR A 413 -6.03 -6.99 12.15
N GLY A 414 -4.98 -7.64 11.62
CA GLY A 414 -5.13 -8.79 10.72
C GLY A 414 -5.56 -8.42 9.30
N MET A 415 -5.36 -7.16 8.94
CA MET A 415 -5.66 -6.58 7.63
C MET A 415 -4.54 -5.63 7.28
N THR A 416 -4.10 -5.65 6.02
CA THR A 416 -2.94 -4.88 5.58
C THR A 416 -3.11 -4.39 4.16
N PRO A 417 -2.94 -3.07 3.91
CA PRO A 417 -2.67 -2.55 2.58
C PRO A 417 -1.24 -2.84 2.10
N HIS A 418 -0.35 -3.31 2.98
CA HIS A 418 1.08 -3.49 2.73
C HIS A 418 1.56 -4.95 2.91
N PRO A 419 1.02 -5.92 2.15
CA PRO A 419 1.53 -7.29 2.17
C PRO A 419 2.95 -7.32 1.58
N LEU A 420 3.90 -7.90 2.33
CA LEU A 420 5.31 -7.95 1.96
C LEU A 420 5.89 -9.35 2.20
N GLY A 421 6.76 -9.81 1.31
CA GLY A 421 7.46 -11.09 1.46
C GLY A 421 6.80 -12.26 0.74
N GLY A 422 7.35 -13.45 0.94
CA GLY A 422 7.01 -14.66 0.17
C GLY A 422 8.07 -15.07 -0.84
N CYS A 423 8.85 -14.13 -1.40
CA CYS A 423 9.97 -14.42 -2.31
C CYS A 423 11.21 -13.60 -1.95
N VAL A 424 11.54 -13.51 -0.66
CA VAL A 424 12.54 -12.59 -0.13
C VAL A 424 13.93 -12.69 -0.80
N LEU A 425 14.51 -11.53 -1.12
CA LEU A 425 15.87 -11.38 -1.66
C LEU A 425 16.92 -12.07 -0.77
N GLY A 426 17.89 -12.72 -1.40
CA GLY A 426 18.91 -13.52 -0.71
C GLY A 426 18.39 -14.80 -0.05
N LYS A 427 17.07 -15.06 -0.05
CA LYS A 427 16.45 -16.25 0.53
C LYS A 427 15.75 -17.11 -0.52
N ALA A 428 14.57 -16.70 -0.98
CA ALA A 428 13.87 -17.38 -2.06
C ALA A 428 14.47 -17.02 -3.43
N CYS A 429 14.90 -15.77 -3.57
CA CYS A 429 15.63 -15.28 -4.72
C CYS A 429 17.12 -15.01 -4.38
N ASP A 430 17.92 -14.74 -5.41
CA ASP A 430 19.25 -14.13 -5.23
C ASP A 430 19.14 -12.65 -4.82
N SER A 431 20.21 -11.86 -4.96
CA SER A 431 20.21 -10.43 -4.63
C SER A 431 19.54 -9.53 -5.67
N TYR A 432 19.06 -10.08 -6.79
CA TYR A 432 18.50 -9.32 -7.91
C TYR A 432 17.15 -9.88 -8.40
N GLY A 433 16.49 -10.68 -7.57
CA GLY A 433 15.15 -11.22 -7.87
C GLY A 433 15.15 -12.49 -8.72
N ARG A 434 16.30 -13.09 -9.06
CA ARG A 434 16.35 -14.38 -9.76
C ARG A 434 15.89 -15.49 -8.82
N VAL A 435 14.91 -16.30 -9.23
CA VAL A 435 14.36 -17.37 -8.39
C VAL A 435 15.40 -18.46 -8.18
N LYS A 436 15.53 -18.98 -6.95
CA LYS A 436 16.46 -20.07 -6.63
C LYS A 436 15.77 -21.42 -6.56
N SER A 437 16.47 -22.45 -7.00
CA SER A 437 16.10 -23.85 -6.82
C SER A 437 16.30 -24.30 -5.37
N ALA A 438 15.87 -25.53 -5.06
CA ALA A 438 16.07 -26.17 -3.76
C ALA A 438 17.56 -26.30 -3.39
N ASN A 439 18.45 -26.36 -4.38
CA ASN A 439 19.90 -26.46 -4.19
C ASN A 439 20.58 -25.09 -4.04
N GLY A 440 19.83 -23.99 -4.23
CA GLY A 440 20.35 -22.63 -4.15
C GLY A 440 20.81 -22.03 -5.48
N ASP A 441 20.83 -22.82 -6.55
CA ASP A 441 21.17 -22.35 -7.90
C ASP A 441 20.04 -21.48 -8.48
N VAL A 442 20.39 -20.57 -9.37
CA VAL A 442 19.40 -19.75 -10.10
C VAL A 442 18.61 -20.60 -11.10
N VAL A 443 17.29 -20.45 -11.09
CA VAL A 443 16.39 -20.98 -12.12
C VAL A 443 16.44 -20.03 -13.31
N LYS A 444 17.13 -20.43 -14.37
CA LYS A 444 17.38 -19.62 -15.58
C LYS A 444 16.06 -19.12 -16.20
N GLY A 445 15.95 -17.80 -16.37
CA GLY A 445 14.79 -17.17 -17.02
C GLY A 445 13.57 -16.97 -16.11
N LEU A 446 13.67 -17.23 -14.81
CA LEU A 446 12.58 -17.05 -13.85
C LEU A 446 12.93 -16.00 -12.78
N TYR A 447 12.15 -14.94 -12.72
CA TYR A 447 12.42 -13.76 -11.89
C TYR A 447 11.20 -13.34 -11.08
N VAL A 448 11.42 -12.67 -9.96
CA VAL A 448 10.38 -12.02 -9.15
C VAL A 448 10.78 -10.57 -8.93
N ILE A 449 9.88 -9.63 -9.25
CA ILE A 449 10.13 -8.18 -9.17
C ILE A 449 8.84 -7.50 -8.63
N ASP A 450 8.61 -7.60 -7.32
CA ASP A 450 7.52 -6.95 -6.60
C ASP A 450 7.75 -6.94 -5.08
N GLY A 451 6.73 -6.58 -4.29
CA GLY A 451 6.80 -6.54 -2.82
C GLY A 451 7.06 -7.89 -2.12
N SER A 452 6.97 -9.02 -2.83
CA SER A 452 7.35 -10.32 -2.28
C SER A 452 8.85 -10.45 -2.01
N LEU A 453 9.67 -9.59 -2.63
CA LEU A 453 11.12 -9.50 -2.40
C LEU A 453 11.50 -8.93 -1.03
N ILE A 454 10.57 -8.22 -0.37
CA ILE A 454 10.82 -7.49 0.88
C ILE A 454 10.54 -8.39 2.09
N PRO A 455 11.41 -8.45 3.13
CA PRO A 455 11.23 -9.32 4.30
C PRO A 455 10.19 -8.79 5.30
N GLY A 456 8.93 -8.72 4.88
CA GLY A 456 7.75 -8.50 5.72
C GLY A 456 7.51 -7.08 6.24
N SER A 457 8.52 -6.20 6.22
CA SER A 457 8.37 -4.80 6.63
C SER A 457 9.30 -3.85 5.87
N THR A 458 8.81 -2.63 5.66
CA THR A 458 9.57 -1.45 5.19
C THR A 458 9.78 -0.42 6.30
N GLY A 459 9.72 -0.83 7.56
CA GLY A 459 10.04 0.03 8.71
C GLY A 459 8.96 1.07 9.00
N ALA A 460 7.70 0.64 9.08
CA ALA A 460 6.54 1.51 9.32
C ALA A 460 6.39 2.67 8.32
N CYS A 461 6.77 2.39 7.07
CA CYS A 461 6.60 3.27 5.92
C CYS A 461 5.74 2.59 4.86
N THR A 462 4.95 3.36 4.11
CA THR A 462 4.24 2.86 2.93
C THR A 462 5.24 2.27 1.93
N PRO A 463 5.08 1.02 1.47
CA PRO A 463 6.16 0.28 0.82
C PRO A 463 6.36 0.61 -0.66
N ALA A 464 5.43 1.31 -1.31
CA ALA A 464 5.41 1.46 -2.77
C ALA A 464 6.73 2.01 -3.35
N TRP A 465 7.34 3.01 -2.71
CA TRP A 465 8.63 3.57 -3.15
C TRP A 465 9.79 2.61 -2.91
N THR A 466 9.79 1.88 -1.79
CA THR A 466 10.80 0.84 -1.54
C THR A 466 10.70 -0.28 -2.56
N ILE A 467 9.48 -0.71 -2.90
CA ILE A 467 9.24 -1.72 -3.94
C ILE A 467 9.75 -1.23 -5.29
N ALA A 468 9.41 0.01 -5.68
CA ALA A 468 9.88 0.60 -6.93
C ALA A 468 11.42 0.71 -6.97
N ALA A 469 12.06 1.17 -5.90
CA ALA A 469 13.51 1.26 -5.82
C ALA A 469 14.21 -0.11 -5.88
N VAL A 470 13.66 -1.12 -5.22
CA VAL A 470 14.16 -2.50 -5.31
C VAL A 470 13.97 -3.06 -6.71
N ALA A 471 12.82 -2.79 -7.35
CA ALA A 471 12.56 -3.21 -8.72
C ALA A 471 13.57 -2.58 -9.69
N GLU A 472 13.80 -1.27 -9.61
CA GLU A 472 14.82 -0.56 -10.40
C GLU A 472 16.22 -1.15 -10.19
N TYR A 473 16.61 -1.38 -8.93
CA TYR A 473 17.90 -1.99 -8.60
C TYR A 473 18.06 -3.38 -9.23
N CYS A 474 17.02 -4.23 -9.15
CA CYS A 474 17.06 -5.57 -9.73
C CYS A 474 17.08 -5.50 -11.27
N MET A 475 16.22 -4.69 -11.87
CA MET A 475 16.10 -4.55 -13.33
C MET A 475 17.36 -3.98 -13.96
N ALA A 476 18.06 -3.06 -13.28
CA ALA A 476 19.36 -2.56 -13.72
C ALA A 476 20.39 -3.68 -13.92
N GLU A 477 20.36 -4.71 -13.07
CA GLU A 477 21.25 -5.87 -13.18
C GLU A 477 20.74 -6.89 -14.22
N ILE A 478 19.46 -7.27 -14.18
CA ILE A 478 18.98 -8.40 -14.99
C ILE A 478 18.63 -8.03 -16.44
N SER A 479 18.46 -6.75 -16.77
CA SER A 479 18.02 -6.29 -18.10
C SER A 479 18.89 -6.80 -19.27
N SER A 480 20.21 -6.95 -19.08
CA SER A 480 21.10 -7.49 -20.11
C SER A 480 20.87 -8.97 -20.39
N GLU A 481 20.40 -9.74 -19.40
CA GLU A 481 20.05 -11.16 -19.54
C GLU A 481 18.76 -11.34 -20.33
N LEU A 482 17.82 -10.40 -20.15
CA LEU A 482 16.53 -10.42 -20.85
C LEU A 482 16.67 -10.09 -22.34
N THR A 483 17.72 -9.34 -22.71
CA THR A 483 17.93 -8.82 -24.06
C THR A 483 18.92 -9.63 -24.91
N THR A 484 19.71 -10.53 -24.31
CA THR A 484 20.74 -11.33 -25.01
C THR A 484 20.18 -12.36 -25.99
N SER A 485 18.85 -12.52 -26.09
CA SER A 485 18.21 -13.41 -27.06
C SER A 485 17.85 -12.78 -28.41
N ARG A 486 18.16 -11.50 -28.66
CA ARG A 486 18.05 -10.87 -29.99
C ARG A 486 19.24 -11.20 -30.90
N GLY A 487 19.56 -12.49 -31.02
CA GLY A 487 20.29 -12.98 -32.20
C GLY A 487 19.33 -12.92 -33.39
N CYS A 488 19.44 -11.86 -34.19
CA CYS A 488 18.69 -11.70 -35.44
C CYS A 488 18.93 -12.91 -36.36
N SER A 489 17.94 -13.78 -36.53
CA SER A 489 17.80 -14.51 -37.79
C SER A 489 17.11 -13.56 -38.77
N LYS A 490 17.90 -13.03 -39.71
CA LYS A 490 17.37 -12.46 -40.96
C LYS A 490 16.87 -13.56 -41.87
#